data_AF-A0A4Y7TIH8-F1
#
_entry.id   AF-A0A4Y7TIH8-F1
#
_cell.length_a   1.000
_cell.length_b   1.000
_cell.length_c   1.000
_cell.angle_alpha   90.00
_cell.angle_beta   90.00
_cell.angle_gamma   90.00
#
_symmetry.space_group_name_H-M   'P 1'
#
loop_
_entity.id
_entity.type
_entity.pdbx_description
1 polymer ?
#
loop_
_entity_poly.entity_id
_entity_poly.type
_entity_poly.pdbx_seq_one_letter_code
_entity_poly.pdbx_strand_id
1 'polypeptide(L)'
;MEYLEEHITIGAIHNSDERCDAPTCFPETRVAVQEDILSWITQGDQDEQPMKMLWLSGPAGSGKTAIAGSVADVCQARGILAGSFFFSSFSPSPQRSSKQFLVATLAYQLFKHETLEAAAPHVS
;
A
#
# COMPACT_ATOMS: atom_id res chain seq x y z
N MET A 1 -16.76 1.82 -14.25
CA MET A 1 -15.40 1.29 -14.04
C MET A 1 -14.44 1.84 -15.08
N GLU A 2 -14.86 1.86 -16.36
CA GLU A 2 -14.17 2.44 -17.52
C GLU A 2 -13.56 3.85 -17.27
N TYR A 3 -14.27 4.75 -16.59
CA TYR A 3 -13.74 6.11 -16.30
C TYR A 3 -12.52 6.13 -15.36
N LEU A 4 -12.40 5.14 -14.47
CA LEU A 4 -11.30 5.10 -13.50
C LEU A 4 -10.02 4.56 -14.16
N GLU A 5 -10.15 3.71 -15.17
CA GLU A 5 -9.05 3.03 -15.85
C GLU A 5 -8.08 4.01 -16.53
N GLU A 6 -8.58 5.14 -17.03
CA GLU A 6 -7.75 6.22 -17.60
C GLU A 6 -6.97 7.01 -16.53
N HIS A 7 -7.39 6.91 -15.27
CA HIS A 7 -6.89 7.72 -14.16
C HIS A 7 -6.14 6.91 -13.11
N ILE A 8 -5.90 5.62 -13.35
CA ILE A 8 -5.10 4.76 -12.47
C ILE A 8 -3.66 4.59 -12.97
N THR A 9 -2.78 4.15 -12.08
CA THR A 9 -1.43 3.72 -12.43
C THR A 9 -1.13 2.39 -11.74
N ILE A 10 -1.36 1.30 -12.47
CA ILE A 10 -1.09 -0.07 -12.00
C ILE A 10 0.39 -0.23 -11.62
N GLY A 11 1.29 0.45 -12.35
CA GLY A 11 2.72 0.54 -12.05
C GLY A 11 3.10 0.98 -10.63
N ALA A 12 2.20 1.69 -9.92
CA ALA A 12 2.46 2.14 -8.55
C ALA A 12 2.01 1.14 -7.47
N ILE A 13 1.26 0.09 -7.81
CA ILE A 13 0.82 -0.93 -6.84
C ILE A 13 2.04 -1.76 -6.41
N HIS A 14 2.12 -2.14 -5.13
CA HIS A 14 3.31 -2.78 -4.55
C HIS A 14 3.85 -3.99 -5.33
N ASN A 15 2.94 -4.81 -5.87
CA ASN A 15 3.20 -6.06 -6.60
C ASN A 15 3.23 -5.91 -8.14
N SER A 16 3.33 -4.67 -8.65
CA SER A 16 3.40 -4.43 -10.09
C SER A 16 4.72 -4.89 -10.70
N ASP A 17 4.68 -5.42 -11.92
CA ASP A 17 5.88 -5.76 -12.70
C ASP A 17 6.81 -4.55 -12.93
N GLU A 18 6.27 -3.31 -12.95
CA GLU A 18 7.08 -2.07 -13.00
C GLU A 18 7.90 -1.80 -11.72
N ARG A 19 7.76 -2.68 -10.73
CA ARG A 19 8.50 -2.68 -9.46
C ARG A 19 9.30 -3.97 -9.27
N CYS A 20 9.63 -4.70 -10.34
CA CYS A 20 10.48 -5.89 -10.27
C CYS A 20 11.84 -5.63 -9.58
N ASP A 21 12.41 -4.44 -9.74
CA ASP A 21 13.66 -4.01 -9.10
C ASP A 21 13.45 -3.27 -7.77
N ALA A 22 12.23 -3.28 -7.21
CA ALA A 22 11.97 -2.59 -5.95
C ALA A 22 12.78 -3.21 -4.81
N PRO A 23 13.36 -2.38 -3.93
CA PRO A 23 14.14 -2.90 -2.81
C PRO A 23 13.20 -3.64 -1.86
N THR A 24 13.63 -4.83 -1.42
CA THR A 24 12.96 -5.61 -0.37
C THR A 24 13.86 -5.66 0.87
N CYS A 25 13.27 -5.92 2.03
CA CYS A 25 14.08 -6.20 3.21
C CYS A 25 14.79 -7.54 3.01
N PHE A 26 16.12 -7.56 3.21
CA PHE A 26 16.85 -8.81 3.26
C PHE A 26 16.31 -9.67 4.41
N PRO A 27 16.30 -11.01 4.27
CA PRO A 27 15.89 -11.91 5.33
C PRO A 27 16.55 -11.53 6.66
N GLU A 28 15.77 -11.58 7.74
CA GLU A 28 16.21 -11.29 9.12
C GLU A 28 16.64 -9.84 9.38
N THR A 29 16.52 -8.94 8.40
CA THR A 29 16.79 -7.52 8.61
C THR A 29 15.52 -6.74 8.94
N ARG A 30 15.64 -5.78 9.87
CA ARG A 30 14.56 -4.84 10.22
C ARG A 30 13.25 -5.52 10.63
N VAL A 31 13.36 -6.72 11.18
CA VAL A 31 12.24 -7.55 11.63
C VAL A 31 11.43 -6.81 12.69
N ALA A 32 12.08 -6.28 13.72
CA ALA A 32 11.41 -5.53 14.78
C ALA A 32 10.54 -4.38 14.25
N VAL A 33 11.05 -3.58 13.31
CA VAL A 33 10.28 -2.46 12.73
C VAL A 33 9.08 -2.97 11.91
N GLN A 34 9.24 -4.06 11.17
CA GLN A 34 8.13 -4.67 10.43
C GLN A 34 7.08 -5.24 11.39
N GLU A 35 7.51 -5.90 12.46
CA GLU A 35 6.63 -6.44 13.51
C GLU A 35 5.86 -5.33 14.23
N ASP A 36 6.52 -4.22 14.57
CA ASP A 36 5.87 -3.05 15.18
C ASP A 36 4.77 -2.49 14.27
N ILE A 37 5.06 -2.34 12.96
CA ILE A 37 4.08 -1.86 11.99
C ILE A 37 2.92 -2.86 11.83
N LEU A 38 3.21 -4.16 11.74
CA LEU A 38 2.18 -5.20 11.62
C LEU A 38 1.31 -5.31 12.88
N SER A 39 1.91 -5.15 14.05
CA SER A 39 1.20 -5.08 15.33
C SER A 39 0.27 -3.87 15.35
N TRP A 40 0.76 -2.69 14.96
CA TRP A 40 -0.06 -1.48 14.82
C TRP A 40 -1.25 -1.70 13.86
N ILE A 41 -1.02 -2.32 12.69
CA ILE A 41 -2.08 -2.63 11.72
C ILE A 41 -3.16 -3.56 12.30
N THR A 42 -2.76 -4.56 13.08
CA THR A 42 -3.67 -5.66 13.49
C THR A 42 -4.28 -5.50 14.87
N GLN A 43 -3.67 -4.69 15.74
CA GLN A 43 -4.07 -4.52 17.14
C GLN A 43 -4.32 -3.06 17.50
N GLY A 44 -3.84 -2.08 16.72
CA GLY A 44 -3.89 -0.66 17.07
C GLY A 44 -5.31 -0.07 17.18
N ASP A 45 -6.31 -0.75 16.64
CA ASP A 45 -7.72 -0.37 16.81
C ASP A 45 -8.29 -0.71 18.20
N GLN A 46 -7.58 -1.51 19.00
CA GLN A 46 -7.96 -1.89 20.37
C GLN A 46 -7.47 -0.88 21.42
N ASP A 47 -6.61 0.06 21.04
CA ASP A 47 -6.10 1.10 21.94
C ASP A 47 -7.22 2.05 22.37
N GLU A 48 -7.13 2.62 23.59
CA GLU A 48 -8.09 3.62 24.08
C GLU A 48 -8.21 4.83 23.12
N GLN A 49 -7.12 5.16 22.41
CA GLN A 49 -7.04 6.20 21.39
C GLN A 49 -6.32 5.66 20.15
N PRO A 50 -7.05 5.05 19.19
CA PRO A 50 -6.43 4.37 18.06
C PRO A 50 -5.80 5.35 17.07
N MET A 51 -4.52 5.16 16.76
CA MET A 51 -3.82 5.92 15.71
C MET A 51 -4.22 5.43 14.33
N LYS A 52 -4.74 6.32 13.48
CA LYS A 52 -5.21 5.99 12.11
C LYS A 52 -4.16 6.21 11.02
N MET A 53 -3.00 6.77 11.37
CA MET A 53 -1.91 7.04 10.44
C MET A 53 -0.57 6.80 11.11
N LEU A 54 0.26 5.96 10.51
CA LEU A 54 1.63 5.72 10.91
C LEU A 54 2.59 6.42 9.94
N TRP A 55 3.58 7.13 10.47
CA TRP A 55 4.60 7.82 9.69
C TRP A 55 5.99 7.20 9.88
N LEU A 56 6.46 6.44 8.90
CA LEU A 56 7.80 5.85 8.91
C LEU A 56 8.84 6.86 8.39
N SER A 57 9.65 7.41 9.30
CA SER A 57 10.71 8.38 8.98
C SER A 57 12.11 7.82 9.23
N GLY A 58 13.12 8.47 8.65
CA GLY A 58 14.53 8.07 8.82
C GLY A 58 15.44 8.59 7.71
N PRO A 59 16.77 8.44 7.84
CA PRO A 59 17.74 8.96 6.87
C PRO A 59 17.53 8.47 5.44
N ALA A 60 18.03 9.21 4.44
CA ALA A 60 18.10 8.70 3.08
C ALA A 60 18.92 7.40 3.04
N GLY A 61 18.49 6.43 2.23
CA GLY A 61 19.15 5.11 2.17
C GLY A 61 18.84 4.17 3.35
N SER A 62 18.10 4.60 4.38
CA SER A 62 17.67 3.71 5.48
C SER A 62 16.63 2.65 5.05
N GLY A 63 16.31 2.58 3.76
CA GLY A 63 15.44 1.59 3.11
C GLY A 63 13.99 1.55 3.61
N LYS A 64 13.42 2.70 3.97
CA LYS A 64 11.99 2.85 4.31
C LYS A 64 11.06 2.25 3.26
N THR A 65 11.35 2.46 1.98
CA THR A 65 10.60 1.88 0.86
C THR A 65 10.64 0.35 0.87
N ALA A 66 11.76 -0.24 1.29
CA ALA A 66 11.89 -1.69 1.41
C ALA A 66 11.06 -2.25 2.56
N ILE A 67 11.01 -1.55 3.69
CA ILE A 67 10.14 -1.89 4.82
C ILE A 67 8.68 -1.81 4.38
N ALA A 68 8.26 -0.71 3.76
CA ALA A 68 6.88 -0.53 3.31
C ALA A 68 6.46 -1.58 2.27
N GLY A 69 7.36 -1.93 1.34
CA GLY A 69 7.13 -3.02 0.37
C GLY A 69 6.94 -4.36 1.07
N SER A 70 7.86 -4.72 1.97
CA SER A 70 7.81 -6.00 2.69
C SER A 70 6.57 -6.12 3.58
N VAL A 71 6.18 -5.03 4.26
CA VAL A 71 4.92 -4.98 5.03
C VAL A 71 3.71 -5.14 4.11
N ALA A 72 3.70 -4.49 2.94
CA ALA A 72 2.61 -4.64 1.97
C ALA A 72 2.48 -6.09 1.48
N ASP A 73 3.59 -6.77 1.18
CA ASP A 73 3.61 -8.19 0.79
C ASP A 73 3.00 -9.08 1.89
N VAL A 74 3.38 -8.85 3.15
CA VAL A 74 2.82 -9.58 4.30
C VAL A 74 1.33 -9.29 4.47
N CYS A 75 0.91 -8.02 4.35
CA CYS A 75 -0.50 -7.64 4.43
C CYS A 75 -1.34 -8.23 3.29
N GLN A 76 -0.79 -8.29 2.07
CA GLN A 76 -1.45 -8.96 0.94
C GLN A 76 -1.60 -10.46 1.22
N ALA A 77 -0.51 -11.12 1.66
CA ALA A 77 -0.54 -12.54 1.99
C ALA A 77 -1.53 -12.89 3.11
N ARG A 78 -1.80 -11.95 4.03
CA ARG A 78 -2.80 -12.08 5.10
C ARG A 78 -4.21 -11.65 4.69
N GLY A 79 -4.42 -11.12 3.49
CA GLY A 79 -5.72 -10.62 3.02
C GLY A 79 -6.21 -9.35 3.74
N ILE A 80 -5.30 -8.57 4.33
CA ILE A 80 -5.62 -7.35 5.10
C ILE A 80 -5.17 -6.06 4.41
N LEU A 81 -4.58 -6.16 3.21
CA LEU A 81 -4.12 -5.00 2.44
C LEU A 81 -5.24 -4.42 1.58
N ALA A 82 -5.86 -3.33 2.04
CA ALA A 82 -6.92 -2.67 1.27
C ALA A 82 -6.43 -2.02 -0.05
N GLY A 83 -5.16 -1.59 -0.10
CA GLY A 83 -4.55 -1.01 -1.30
C GLY A 83 -3.16 -0.45 -1.01
N SER A 84 -2.42 -0.15 -2.08
CA SER A 84 -1.05 0.36 -1.99
C SER A 84 -0.74 1.36 -3.12
N PHE A 85 0.19 2.27 -2.86
CA PHE A 85 0.72 3.17 -3.88
C PHE A 85 2.17 3.55 -3.57
N PHE A 86 3.06 3.37 -4.55
CA PHE A 86 4.47 3.68 -4.44
C PHE A 86 4.90 4.71 -5.49
N PHE A 87 5.15 5.93 -5.01
CA PHE A 87 5.74 6.99 -5.82
C PHE A 87 7.15 6.63 -6.30
N SER A 88 7.47 7.00 -7.53
CA SER A 88 8.84 6.89 -8.08
C SER A 88 9.11 8.00 -9.08
N SER A 89 10.07 8.88 -8.75
CA SER A 89 10.55 9.93 -9.66
C SER A 89 11.50 9.42 -10.75
N PHE A 90 12.03 8.21 -10.58
CA PHE A 90 12.96 7.58 -11.53
C PHE A 90 12.26 6.54 -12.41
N SER A 91 10.94 6.41 -12.26
CA SER A 91 10.15 5.49 -13.07
C SER A 91 10.08 5.98 -14.53
N PRO A 92 10.17 5.08 -15.52
CA PRO A 92 9.87 5.42 -16.92
C PRO A 92 8.41 5.85 -17.11
N SER A 93 7.51 5.42 -16.21
CA SER A 93 6.10 5.81 -16.17
C SER A 93 5.91 7.12 -15.38
N PRO A 94 5.67 8.27 -16.04
CA PRO A 94 5.54 9.58 -15.37
C PRO A 94 4.38 9.63 -14.36
N GLN A 95 3.34 8.82 -14.57
CA GLN A 95 2.16 8.72 -13.71
C GLN A 95 2.54 8.35 -12.26
N ARG A 96 3.61 7.56 -12.08
CA ARG A 96 4.10 7.14 -10.76
C ARG A 96 4.78 8.25 -9.94
N SER A 97 5.05 9.41 -10.55
CA SER A 97 5.50 10.60 -9.82
C SER A 97 4.39 11.62 -9.58
N SER A 98 3.22 11.41 -10.20
CA SER A 98 2.08 12.33 -10.12
C SER A 98 1.08 11.89 -9.04
N LYS A 99 0.70 12.85 -8.19
CA LYS A 99 -0.36 12.64 -7.18
C LYS A 99 -1.74 12.47 -7.80
N GLN A 100 -1.93 12.86 -9.07
CA GLN A 100 -3.22 12.79 -9.76
C GLN A 100 -3.77 11.36 -9.82
N PHE A 101 -2.88 10.37 -9.91
CA PHE A 101 -3.27 8.96 -10.02
C PHE A 101 -3.44 8.27 -8.66
N LEU A 102 -3.03 8.89 -7.55
CA LEU A 102 -3.04 8.27 -6.21
C LEU A 102 -4.45 7.83 -5.80
N VAL A 103 -5.39 8.79 -5.77
CA VAL A 103 -6.75 8.55 -5.26
C VAL A 103 -7.50 7.55 -6.13
N ALA A 104 -7.43 7.72 -7.46
CA ALA A 104 -8.11 6.82 -8.40
C ALA A 104 -7.54 5.39 -8.33
N THR A 105 -6.22 5.23 -8.19
CA THR A 105 -5.58 3.91 -8.06
C THR A 105 -5.95 3.21 -6.75
N LEU A 106 -6.05 3.95 -5.65
CA LEU A 106 -6.53 3.39 -4.37
C LEU A 106 -8.02 3.03 -4.43
N ALA A 107 -8.86 3.90 -4.99
CA ALA A 107 -10.29 3.63 -5.17
C ALA A 107 -10.53 2.39 -6.05
N TYR A 108 -9.73 2.21 -7.11
CA TYR A 108 -9.77 1.02 -7.95
C TYR A 108 -9.43 -0.25 -7.19
N GLN A 109 -8.35 -0.23 -6.40
CA GLN A 109 -7.97 -1.37 -5.55
C GLN A 109 -9.06 -1.71 -4.54
N LEU A 110 -9.61 -0.71 -3.84
CA LEU A 110 -10.70 -0.90 -2.87
C LEU A 110 -11.96 -1.50 -3.51
N PHE A 111 -12.31 -1.03 -4.71
CA PHE A 111 -13.44 -1.59 -5.46
C PHE A 111 -13.20 -3.05 -5.83
N LYS A 112 -11.98 -3.41 -6.23
CA LYS A 112 -11.59 -4.78 -6.60
C LYS A 112 -11.37 -5.71 -5.40
N HIS A 113 -11.11 -5.17 -4.21
CA HIS A 113 -10.81 -5.93 -2.99
C HIS A 113 -12.08 -6.45 -2.25
N GLU A 114 -13.26 -6.42 -2.89
CA GLU A 114 -14.49 -7.08 -2.38
C GLU A 114 -14.82 -6.81 -0.89
N THR A 115 -14.74 -5.55 -0.45
CA THR A 115 -15.42 -5.13 0.80
C THR A 115 -16.75 -4.42 0.51
N LEU A 116 -17.07 -4.16 -0.77
CA LEU A 116 -18.29 -3.45 -1.19
C LEU A 116 -19.35 -4.33 -1.86
N GLU A 117 -19.05 -5.57 -2.26
CA GLU A 117 -20.12 -6.49 -2.69
C GLU A 117 -21.03 -6.89 -1.52
N ALA A 118 -20.49 -6.97 -0.30
CA ALA A 118 -21.27 -7.23 0.91
C ALA A 118 -22.15 -6.04 1.37
N ALA A 119 -21.88 -4.81 0.89
CA ALA A 119 -22.64 -3.60 1.23
C ALA A 119 -23.71 -3.25 0.18
N ALA A 120 -23.73 -3.94 -0.96
CA ALA A 120 -24.68 -3.71 -2.05
C ALA A 120 -26.17 -3.97 -1.73
N PRO A 121 -26.60 -4.84 -0.78
CA PRO A 121 -28.04 -5.04 -0.56
C PRO A 121 -28.73 -3.94 0.26
N HIS A 122 -28.05 -2.84 0.64
CA HIS A 122 -28.62 -1.81 1.54
C HIS A 122 -28.70 -0.39 0.97
N VAL A 123 -28.49 -0.21 -0.33
CA VAL A 123 -28.83 1.06 -1.01
C VAL A 123 -30.03 0.79 -1.92
N SER A 124 -31.22 1.06 -1.40
CA SER A 124 -32.47 1.25 -2.16
C SER A 124 -32.74 2.74 -2.34
#